data_AF-A0A9E2XYB7-F1
#
_entry.id   AF-A0A9E2XYB7-F1
#
_cell.length_a   1.000
_cell.length_b   1.000
_cell.length_c   1.000
_cell.angle_alpha   90.00
_cell.angle_beta   90.00
_cell.angle_gamma   90.00
#
_symmetry.space_group_name_H-M   'P 1'
#
loop_
_entity.id
_entity.type
_entity.pdbx_description
1 polymer ?
#
loop_
_entity_poly.entity_id
_entity_poly.type
_entity_poly.pdbx_seq_one_letter_code
_entity_poly.pdbx_strand_id
1 'polypeptide(L)'
;MTRDLITLFGNTAIAWPLAARAQQPANLPTVGWLVFEAGEGALDGFRRDLRELGHVDGQNIAIEARDRADGLIVDSDPINGTNRERIVAFAAANRLAAI
;
A
#
# COMPACT_ATOMS: atom_id res chain seq x y z
N MET A 1 -37.57 28.25 33.49
CA MET A 1 -36.33 28.85 34.03
C MET A 1 -35.23 28.66 33.00
N THR A 2 -34.99 29.71 32.23
CA THR A 2 -33.86 29.85 31.30
C THR A 2 -32.59 30.14 32.09
N ARG A 3 -31.49 29.46 31.74
CA ARG A 3 -30.13 29.85 32.12
C ARG A 3 -29.30 29.92 30.84
N ASP A 4 -29.14 31.15 30.37
CA ASP A 4 -28.06 31.58 29.50
C ASP A 4 -26.70 31.49 30.21
N LEU A 5 -25.64 31.74 29.42
CA LEU A 5 -24.24 32.04 29.75
C LEU A 5 -23.30 30.83 29.58
N ILE A 6 -22.27 30.81 28.71
CA ILE A 6 -21.45 31.87 28.11
C ILE A 6 -20.82 31.36 26.80
N THR A 7 -20.85 32.17 25.75
CA THR A 7 -19.89 32.15 24.63
C THR A 7 -18.57 32.74 25.11
N LEU A 8 -17.47 31.98 25.05
CA LEU A 8 -16.11 32.52 25.18
C LEU A 8 -15.28 32.08 23.97
N PHE A 9 -14.89 33.07 23.15
CA PHE A 9 -13.86 32.95 22.13
C PHE A 9 -12.51 32.63 22.80
N GLY A 10 -11.79 31.63 22.28
CA GLY A 10 -10.42 31.33 22.70
C GLY A 10 -9.75 30.35 21.75
N ASN A 11 -8.80 30.84 20.96
CA ASN A 11 -7.87 30.03 20.17
C ASN A 11 -6.99 29.17 21.10
N THR A 12 -7.48 28.01 21.55
CA THR A 12 -6.70 27.13 22.42
C THR A 12 -6.91 25.66 22.06
N ALA A 13 -5.89 25.14 21.35
CA ALA A 13 -5.52 23.73 21.19
C ALA A 13 -6.50 22.81 20.44
N ILE A 14 -6.42 22.82 19.11
CA ILE A 14 -6.65 21.59 18.32
C ILE A 14 -5.43 20.68 18.53
N ALA A 15 -5.27 20.15 19.74
CA ALA A 15 -4.27 19.13 20.04
C ALA A 15 -4.86 17.72 19.82
N TRP A 16 -5.49 17.49 18.66
CA TRP A 16 -5.86 16.16 18.21
C TRP A 16 -5.91 16.15 16.68
N PRO A 17 -4.99 15.42 16.02
CA PRO A 17 -5.09 13.96 16.00
C PRO A 17 -3.75 13.24 16.22
N LEU A 18 -2.82 13.82 16.98
CA LEU A 18 -1.56 13.14 17.29
C LEU A 18 -1.78 11.86 18.11
N ALA A 19 -2.74 11.87 19.03
CA ALA A 19 -3.07 10.70 19.81
C ALA A 19 -4.06 9.74 19.10
N ALA A 20 -4.76 10.17 18.05
CA ALA A 20 -5.43 9.25 17.13
C ALA A 20 -4.44 8.43 16.29
N ARG A 21 -3.23 8.94 16.02
CA ARG A 21 -2.16 8.18 15.35
C ARG A 21 -1.47 7.18 16.29
N ALA A 22 -1.49 7.43 17.59
CA ALA A 22 -0.91 6.54 18.61
C ALA A 22 -1.78 5.31 18.93
N GLN A 23 -3.01 5.26 18.43
CA GLN A 23 -3.94 4.13 18.57
C GLN A 23 -4.01 3.25 17.32
N GLN A 24 -3.07 3.37 16.38
CA GLN A 24 -2.96 2.35 15.35
C GLN A 24 -2.70 1.01 16.06
N PRO A 25 -3.58 0.00 15.89
CA PRO A 25 -3.32 -1.35 16.42
C PRO A 25 -1.92 -1.73 15.96
N ALA A 26 -1.11 -2.31 16.84
CA ALA A 26 0.30 -2.62 16.60
C ALA A 26 0.50 -3.08 15.14
N ASN A 27 0.87 -2.14 14.26
CA ASN A 27 0.91 -2.40 12.84
C ASN A 27 2.21 -3.15 12.65
N LEU A 28 2.10 -4.47 12.48
CA LEU A 28 3.22 -5.28 12.03
C LEU A 28 3.80 -4.58 10.79
N PRO A 29 5.12 -4.34 10.74
CA PRO A 29 5.76 -3.86 9.52
C PRO A 29 5.37 -4.76 8.35
N THR A 30 4.71 -4.17 7.33
CA THR A 30 4.22 -4.92 6.18
C THR A 30 5.27 -4.99 5.09
N VAL A 31 5.54 -6.19 4.61
CA VAL A 31 6.42 -6.50 3.48
C VAL A 31 5.54 -6.89 2.30
N GLY A 32 5.60 -6.10 1.21
CA GLY A 32 4.92 -6.41 -0.03
C GLY A 32 5.71 -7.42 -0.86
N TRP A 33 5.04 -8.46 -1.34
CA TRP A 33 5.56 -9.41 -2.32
C TRP A 33 4.80 -9.23 -3.64
N LEU A 34 5.50 -8.76 -4.66
CA LEU A 34 4.96 -8.54 -6.00
C LEU A 34 5.89 -9.21 -7.02
N VAL A 35 5.40 -10.25 -7.67
CA VAL A 35 6.14 -11.02 -8.68
C VAL A 35 5.24 -11.28 -9.88
N PHE A 36 5.80 -11.13 -11.08
CA PHE A 36 5.08 -11.27 -12.35
C PHE A 36 4.75 -12.74 -12.67
N GLU A 37 5.75 -13.61 -12.57
CA GLU A 37 5.61 -15.06 -12.73
C GLU A 37 6.35 -15.73 -11.58
N ALA A 38 5.61 -16.09 -10.55
CA ALA A 38 6.14 -16.85 -9.44
C ALA A 38 6.12 -18.34 -9.80
N GLY A 39 7.27 -19.01 -9.76
CA GLY A 39 7.31 -20.47 -9.79
C GLY A 39 6.59 -21.07 -8.57
N GLU A 40 6.16 -22.31 -8.67
CA GLU A 40 5.56 -23.02 -7.53
C GLU A 40 6.49 -22.94 -6.30
N GLY A 41 5.94 -22.52 -5.17
CA GLY A 41 6.66 -22.40 -3.90
C GLY A 41 7.57 -21.17 -3.77
N ALA A 42 7.58 -20.23 -4.72
CA ALA A 42 8.42 -19.02 -4.62
C ALA A 42 8.09 -18.17 -3.38
N LEU A 43 6.80 -17.96 -3.08
CA LEU A 43 6.36 -17.23 -1.89
C LEU A 43 6.74 -17.96 -0.59
N ASP A 44 6.72 -19.29 -0.58
CA ASP A 44 7.12 -20.07 0.59
C ASP A 44 8.64 -20.07 0.78
N GLY A 45 9.41 -20.03 -0.31
CA GLY A 45 10.84 -19.75 -0.29
C GLY A 45 11.14 -18.39 0.35
N PHE A 46 10.46 -17.34 -0.11
CA PHE A 46 10.60 -16.01 0.47
C PHE A 46 10.28 -15.96 1.96
N ARG A 47 9.18 -16.59 2.39
CA ARG A 47 8.82 -16.72 3.81
C ARG A 47 9.88 -17.48 4.63
N ARG A 48 10.50 -18.51 4.05
CA ARG A 48 11.58 -19.26 4.72
C ARG A 48 12.79 -18.38 4.91
N ASP A 49 13.26 -17.70 3.87
CA ASP A 49 14.46 -16.87 3.92
C ASP A 49 14.29 -15.72 4.93
N LEU A 50 13.10 -15.09 4.98
CA LEU A 50 12.80 -14.07 6.00
C LEU A 50 12.85 -14.63 7.43
N ARG A 51 12.33 -15.84 7.64
CA ARG A 51 12.36 -16.49 8.96
C ARG A 51 13.76 -16.84 9.41
N GLU A 52 14.66 -17.20 8.50
CA GLU A 52 16.09 -17.40 8.81
C GLU A 52 16.76 -16.09 9.26
N LEU A 53 16.28 -14.95 8.77
CA LEU A 53 16.68 -13.62 9.23
C LEU A 53 15.96 -13.17 10.51
N GLY A 54 15.09 -14.00 11.08
CA GLY A 54 14.31 -13.69 12.27
C GLY A 54 13.01 -12.92 12.01
N HIS A 55 12.59 -12.77 10.75
CA HIS A 55 11.32 -12.15 10.36
C HIS A 55 10.25 -13.21 10.08
N VAL A 56 9.21 -13.24 10.89
CA VAL A 56 8.14 -14.25 10.83
C VAL A 56 6.80 -13.57 10.54
N ASP A 57 6.20 -13.97 9.42
CA ASP A 57 4.88 -13.52 8.96
C ASP A 57 3.81 -13.79 10.02
N GLY A 58 3.00 -12.77 10.32
CA GLY A 58 1.98 -12.77 11.36
C GLY A 58 2.50 -12.67 12.80
N GLN A 59 3.81 -12.69 13.03
CA GLN A 59 4.39 -12.53 14.37
C GLN A 59 5.09 -11.18 14.56
N ASN A 60 6.03 -10.85 13.67
CA ASN A 60 6.79 -9.60 13.75
C ASN A 60 6.84 -8.80 12.44
N ILE A 61 6.32 -9.38 11.35
CA ILE A 61 6.05 -8.72 10.08
C ILE A 61 4.72 -9.25 9.53
N ALA A 62 4.13 -8.56 8.57
CA ALA A 62 3.01 -9.07 7.77
C ALA A 62 3.44 -9.14 6.30
N ILE A 63 3.15 -10.24 5.60
CA ILE A 63 3.45 -10.36 4.17
C ILE A 63 2.18 -10.22 3.34
N GLU A 64 2.14 -9.20 2.49
CA GLU A 64 1.08 -9.03 1.50
C GLU A 64 1.57 -9.49 0.13
N ALA A 65 1.08 -10.64 -0.32
CA ALA A 65 1.36 -11.16 -1.66
C ALA A 65 0.31 -10.66 -2.68
N ARG A 66 0.78 -10.17 -3.82
CA ARG A 66 -0.04 -9.82 -4.97
C ARG A 66 0.45 -10.59 -6.20
N ASP A 67 -0.37 -11.54 -6.65
CA ASP A 67 -0.04 -12.41 -7.78
C ASP A 67 -0.38 -11.78 -9.14
N ARG A 68 -1.06 -10.63 -9.14
CA ARG A 68 -1.33 -9.83 -10.33
C ARG A 68 -1.31 -8.34 -9.99
N ALA A 69 -0.66 -7.55 -10.83
CA ALA A 69 -1.06 -6.17 -10.99
C ALA A 69 -2.44 -6.17 -11.66
N ASP A 70 -3.45 -5.52 -11.07
CA ASP A 70 -4.73 -5.24 -11.75
C ASP A 70 -4.57 -4.20 -12.88
N GLY A 71 -3.35 -4.06 -13.42
CA GLY A 71 -2.94 -3.00 -14.32
C GLY A 71 -2.27 -3.49 -15.59
N LEU A 72 -2.26 -2.62 -16.60
CA LEU A 72 -1.53 -2.83 -17.84
C LEU A 72 -0.03 -2.82 -17.52
N ILE A 73 0.60 -3.99 -17.54
CA ILE A 73 2.05 -4.12 -17.42
C ILE A 73 2.65 -3.91 -18.81
N VAL A 74 3.48 -2.89 -18.95
CA VAL A 74 4.20 -2.57 -20.19
C VAL A 74 5.63 -3.07 -20.02
N ASP A 75 5.93 -4.24 -20.59
CA ASP A 75 7.30 -4.76 -20.60
C ASP A 75 8.22 -3.86 -21.44
N SER A 76 9.50 -3.80 -21.07
CA SER A 76 10.50 -2.97 -21.75
C SER A 76 10.98 -3.63 -23.06
N ASP A 77 10.07 -3.86 -24.01
CA ASP A 77 10.42 -4.27 -25.37
C ASP A 77 10.57 -3.02 -26.27
N PRO A 78 11.52 -2.99 -27.25
CA PRO A 78 11.57 -1.97 -28.29
C PRO A 78 10.21 -1.59 -28.90
N ILE A 79 9.27 -2.52 -29.07
CA ILE A 79 7.91 -2.27 -29.58
C ILE A 79 7.11 -1.36 -28.65
N ASN A 80 7.26 -1.51 -27.33
CA ASN A 80 6.61 -0.66 -26.34
C ASN A 80 7.26 0.72 -26.27
N GLY A 81 8.58 0.81 -26.43
CA GLY A 81 9.29 2.08 -26.51
C GLY A 81 8.79 2.96 -27.65
N THR A 82 8.58 2.40 -28.84
CA THR A 82 8.07 3.13 -30.01
C THR A 82 6.60 3.57 -29.86
N ASN A 83 5.79 2.80 -29.13
CA ASN A 83 4.34 3.04 -29.01
C ASN A 83 3.92 3.62 -27.66
N ARG A 84 4.86 4.11 -26.83
CA ARG A 84 4.60 4.57 -25.46
C ARG A 84 3.41 5.52 -25.36
N GLU A 85 3.34 6.53 -26.22
CA GLU A 85 2.24 7.51 -26.21
C GLU A 85 0.88 6.86 -26.51
N ARG A 86 0.83 5.93 -27.46
CA ARG A 86 -0.40 5.21 -27.84
C ARG A 86 -0.86 4.29 -26.72
N ILE A 87 0.08 3.64 -26.04
CA ILE A 87 -0.19 2.73 -24.91
C ILE A 87 -0.74 3.52 -23.72
N VAL A 88 -0.11 4.65 -23.37
CA VAL A 88 -0.58 5.52 -22.29
C VAL A 88 -1.97 6.10 -22.61
N ALA A 89 -2.18 6.56 -23.84
CA ALA A 89 -3.48 7.07 -24.27
C ALA A 89 -4.58 6.00 -24.19
N PHE A 90 -4.28 4.76 -24.59
CA PHE A 90 -5.19 3.63 -24.47
C PHE A 90 -5.53 3.31 -23.01
N ALA A 91 -4.53 3.26 -22.13
CA ALA A 91 -4.75 3.00 -20.70
C ALA A 91 -5.61 4.09 -20.05
N ALA A 92 -5.33 5.36 -20.34
CA ALA A 92 -6.10 6.50 -19.83
C ALA A 92 -7.56 6.50 -20.33
N ALA A 93 -7.78 6.20 -21.61
CA ALA A 93 -9.11 6.13 -22.20
C ALA A 93 -9.97 5.00 -21.59
N ASN A 94 -9.33 3.91 -21.17
CA ASN A 94 -10.01 2.72 -20.63
C ASN A 94 -9.93 2.60 -19.11
N ARG A 95 -9.40 3.61 -18.40
CA ARG A 95 -9.21 3.60 -16.93
C ARG A 95 -8.52 2.34 -16.41
N LEU A 96 -7.57 1.82 -17.17
CA LEU A 96 -6.75 0.70 -16.74
C LEU A 96 -5.78 1.19 -15.67
N ALA A 97 -5.65 0.47 -14.56
CA ALA A 97 -4.60 0.75 -13.60
C ALA A 97 -3.24 0.56 -14.31
N ALA A 98 -2.24 1.36 -13.95
CA ALA A 98 -0.86 1.19 -14.39
C ALA A 98 -0.01 0.95 -13.15
N ILE A 99 0.85 -0.06 -13.21
CA ILE A 99 1.79 -0.44 -12.15
C ILE A 99 3.17 -0.54 -12.78
#